data_AF-A0A2D9T4E9-F1
#
_entry.id   AF-A0A2D9T4E9-F1
#
_cell.length_a   1.000
_cell.length_b   1.000
_cell.length_c   1.000
_cell.angle_alpha   90.00
_cell.angle_beta   90.00
_cell.angle_gamma   90.00
#
_symmetry.space_group_name_H-M   'P 1'
#
loop_
_entity.id
_entity.type
_entity.pdbx_description
1 polymer ?
#
loop_
_entity_poly.entity_id
_entity_poly.type
_entity_poly.pdbx_seq_one_letter_code
_entity_poly.pdbx_strand_id
1 'polypeptide(L)'
;MTTIQVSLSLDSDGFLRRHCGACDREFKWLQTPEGEDPAYKVDRHLCPYCGLASDEFWTEAQANYLTAVAVEETVGPALDELESAAKQLNRAGGLIKMSVTRSGGTPVRPLASEDMRRVDFLCHPEEPVKVVEEWEGPVHCLTCGELTSHGGTAR
;
A
#
# COMPACT_ATOMS: atom_id res chain seq x y z
N MET A 1 -5.19 -21.22 -3.67
CA MET A 1 -4.53 -19.94 -3.30
C MET A 1 -5.59 -19.11 -2.62
N THR A 2 -5.39 -18.73 -1.36
CA THR A 2 -6.33 -17.86 -0.65
C THR A 2 -6.02 -16.43 -1.06
N THR A 3 -6.99 -15.76 -1.67
CA THR A 3 -6.88 -14.33 -2.00
C THR A 3 -7.30 -13.52 -0.80
N ILE A 4 -6.44 -12.59 -0.36
CA ILE A 4 -6.71 -11.69 0.76
C ILE A 4 -7.01 -10.31 0.17
N GLN A 5 -8.14 -9.73 0.57
CA GLN A 5 -8.54 -8.39 0.14
C GLN A 5 -8.11 -7.38 1.20
N VAL A 6 -7.24 -6.46 0.83
CA VAL A 6 -6.75 -5.43 1.76
C VAL A 6 -7.05 -4.05 1.19
N SER A 7 -7.52 -3.14 2.04
CA SER A 7 -7.73 -1.75 1.67
C SER A 7 -6.66 -0.86 2.30
N LEU A 8 -6.10 0.02 1.48
CA LEU A 8 -5.11 1.02 1.89
C LEU A 8 -5.77 2.39 1.98
N SER A 9 -5.18 3.27 2.78
CA SER A 9 -5.64 4.66 2.87
C SER A 9 -5.20 5.42 1.62
N LEU A 10 -6.17 6.01 0.94
CA LEU A 10 -5.95 6.99 -0.11
C LEU A 10 -6.10 8.39 0.48
N ASP A 11 -5.44 9.36 -0.13
CA ASP A 11 -5.67 10.77 0.16
C ASP A 11 -7.03 11.23 -0.38
N SER A 12 -7.44 12.48 -0.11
CA SER A 12 -8.76 12.99 -0.50
C SER A 12 -9.01 12.97 -2.00
N ASP A 13 -7.95 12.92 -2.81
CA ASP A 13 -8.00 12.91 -4.28
C ASP A 13 -7.77 11.50 -4.86
N GLY A 14 -7.72 10.47 -4.01
CA GLY A 14 -7.56 9.07 -4.45
C GLY A 14 -6.11 8.63 -4.68
N PHE A 15 -5.11 9.40 -4.24
CA PHE A 15 -3.71 9.03 -4.41
C PHE A 15 -3.21 8.14 -3.28
N LEU A 16 -2.42 7.13 -3.63
CA LEU A 16 -1.77 6.22 -2.69
C LEU A 16 -0.32 6.61 -2.47
N ARG A 17 0.09 6.76 -1.21
CA ARG A 17 1.49 7.02 -0.82
C ARG A 17 2.38 5.82 -1.08
N ARG A 18 3.60 6.10 -1.54
CA ARG A 18 4.61 5.15 -2.01
C ARG A 18 6.00 5.63 -1.61
N HIS A 19 6.92 4.69 -1.41
CA HIS A 19 8.31 4.98 -1.06
C HIS A 19 9.25 4.34 -2.08
N CYS A 20 10.25 5.09 -2.56
CA CYS A 20 11.29 4.56 -3.42
C CYS A 20 12.52 4.17 -2.59
N GLY A 21 12.81 2.87 -2.52
CA GLY A 21 14.01 2.37 -1.84
C GLY A 21 15.34 2.79 -2.47
N ALA A 22 15.35 3.30 -3.71
CA ALA A 22 16.58 3.71 -4.38
C ALA A 22 17.01 5.15 -4.06
N CYS A 23 16.05 6.09 -3.95
CA CYS A 23 16.34 7.49 -3.61
C CYS A 23 15.80 7.91 -2.24
N ASP A 24 15.17 6.99 -1.52
CA ASP A 24 14.60 7.15 -0.18
C ASP A 24 13.53 8.25 -0.10
N ARG A 25 12.82 8.49 -1.21
CA ARG A 25 11.78 9.52 -1.31
C ARG A 25 10.39 8.93 -1.36
N GLU A 26 9.45 9.66 -0.76
CA GLU A 26 8.03 9.37 -0.85
C GLU A 26 7.33 10.24 -1.88
N PHE A 27 6.37 9.63 -2.57
CA PHE A 27 5.48 10.26 -3.54
C PHE A 27 4.11 9.60 -3.43
N LYS A 28 3.13 10.12 -4.15
CA LYS A 28 1.88 9.41 -4.34
C LYS A 28 1.55 9.29 -5.82
N TRP A 29 0.88 8.21 -6.20
CA TRP A 29 0.28 8.07 -7.52
C TRP A 29 -1.21 7.83 -7.40
N LEU A 30 -1.94 8.23 -8.44
CA LEU A 30 -3.38 7.98 -8.53
C LEU A 30 -3.65 6.49 -8.71
N GLN A 31 -4.55 5.92 -7.92
CA GLN A 31 -5.00 4.54 -8.12
C GLN A 31 -6.12 4.53 -9.16
N THR A 32 -5.89 3.90 -10.30
CA THR A 32 -6.94 3.64 -11.28
C THR A 32 -7.86 2.54 -10.74
N PRO A 33 -9.18 2.73 -10.73
CA PRO A 33 -10.11 1.68 -10.31
C PRO A 33 -9.94 0.41 -11.15
N GLU A 34 -9.99 -0.75 -10.50
CA GLU A 34 -10.04 -2.04 -11.20
C GLU A 34 -11.28 -2.08 -12.12
N GLY A 35 -11.06 -2.09 -13.43
CA GLY A 35 -12.14 -2.25 -14.44
C GLY A 35 -12.19 -1.21 -15.55
N GLU A 36 -11.41 -0.13 -15.48
CA GLU A 36 -11.28 0.84 -16.58
C GLU A 36 -10.01 0.56 -17.41
N ASP A 37 -10.25 0.29 -18.69
CA ASP A 37 -9.36 0.06 -19.84
C ASP A 37 -7.99 -0.68 -19.61
N PRO A 38 -7.86 -1.96 -20.02
CA PRO A 38 -6.61 -2.72 -19.95
C PRO A 38 -5.52 -2.28 -20.95
N ALA A 39 -5.72 -1.20 -21.71
CA ALA A 39 -4.81 -0.78 -22.78
C ALA A 39 -3.40 -0.38 -22.31
N TYR A 40 -3.22 -0.04 -21.03
CA TYR A 40 -1.92 0.31 -20.47
C TYR A 40 -1.58 -0.55 -19.25
N LYS A 41 -1.31 -1.85 -19.50
CA LYS A 41 -0.55 -2.64 -18.53
C LYS A 41 0.89 -2.19 -18.59
N VAL A 42 1.25 -1.25 -17.72
CA VAL A 42 2.65 -0.89 -17.51
C VAL A 42 3.29 -2.04 -16.73
N ASP A 43 4.28 -2.69 -17.32
CA ASP A 43 4.98 -3.80 -16.65
C ASP A 43 5.68 -3.33 -15.37
N ARG A 44 6.10 -2.05 -15.32
CA ARG A 44 6.80 -1.43 -14.19
C ARG A 44 6.53 0.07 -14.09
N HIS A 45 6.29 0.56 -12.88
CA HIS A 45 6.23 1.99 -12.61
C HIS A 45 7.65 2.54 -12.34
N LEU A 46 7.88 3.81 -12.68
CA LEU A 46 9.14 4.52 -12.45
C LEU A 46 9.03 5.52 -11.30
N CYS A 47 10.08 5.68 -10.51
CA CYS A 47 10.11 6.69 -9.45
C CYS A 47 10.04 8.12 -10.05
N PRO A 48 9.10 8.98 -9.61
CA PRO A 48 9.00 10.35 -10.10
C PRO A 48 10.21 11.24 -9.80
N TYR A 49 11.05 10.87 -8.83
CA TYR A 49 12.23 11.66 -8.47
C TYR A 49 13.51 11.22 -9.18
N CYS A 50 13.76 9.92 -9.29
CA CYS A 50 15.03 9.39 -9.82
C CYS A 50 14.89 8.61 -11.13
N GLY A 51 13.66 8.37 -11.61
CA GLY A 51 13.40 7.67 -12.87
C GLY A 51 13.74 6.18 -12.84
N LEU A 52 14.05 5.59 -11.69
CA LEU A 52 14.32 4.16 -11.57
C LEU A 52 13.02 3.37 -11.44
N ALA A 53 12.90 2.29 -12.24
CA ALA A 53 11.78 1.37 -12.16
C ALA A 53 11.92 0.46 -10.92
N SER A 54 10.80 0.20 -10.25
CA SER A 54 10.70 -0.79 -9.16
C SER A 54 9.36 -1.49 -9.22
N ASP A 55 9.37 -2.78 -8.88
CA ASP A 55 8.16 -3.56 -8.67
C ASP A 55 7.60 -3.33 -7.25
N GLU A 56 8.41 -2.73 -6.36
CA GLU A 56 8.11 -2.51 -4.96
C GLU A 56 8.31 -1.03 -4.59
N PHE A 57 7.19 -0.32 -4.43
CA PHE A 57 7.17 1.05 -3.90
C PHE A 57 6.37 1.15 -2.59
N TRP A 58 6.39 0.09 -1.79
CA TRP A 58 5.68 0.06 -0.52
C TRP A 58 6.42 0.88 0.54
N THR A 59 5.69 1.69 1.30
CA THR A 59 6.25 2.22 2.54
C THR A 59 6.41 1.08 3.55
N GLU A 60 7.34 1.22 4.49
CA GLU A 60 7.53 0.23 5.56
C GLU A 60 6.22 0.01 6.35
N ALA A 61 5.49 1.10 6.64
CA ALA A 61 4.21 1.03 7.32
C ALA A 61 3.17 0.22 6.52
N GLN A 62 3.16 0.35 5.19
CA GLN A 62 2.27 -0.43 4.33
C GLN A 62 2.67 -1.90 4.28
N ALA A 63 3.96 -2.21 4.13
CA ALA A 63 4.45 -3.59 4.12
C ALA A 63 4.14 -4.31 5.45
N ASN A 64 4.33 -3.62 6.57
CA ASN A 64 3.99 -4.12 7.91
C ASN A 64 2.48 -4.35 8.06
N TYR A 65 1.66 -3.42 7.59
CA TYR A 65 0.20 -3.57 7.61
C TYR A 65 -0.28 -4.75 6.75
N LEU A 66 0.19 -4.88 5.51
CA LEU A 66 -0.14 -5.97 4.61
C LEU A 66 0.24 -7.33 5.21
N THR A 67 1.44 -7.41 5.81
CA THR A 67 1.91 -8.63 6.48
C THR A 67 1.03 -8.99 7.68
N ALA A 68 0.69 -8.00 8.52
CA ALA A 68 -0.14 -8.23 9.69
C ALA A 68 -1.57 -8.67 9.33
N VAL A 69 -2.18 -8.08 8.29
CA VAL A 69 -3.48 -8.53 7.77
C VAL A 69 -3.38 -9.95 7.21
N ALA A 70 -2.32 -10.26 6.45
CA ALA A 70 -2.14 -11.60 5.91
C ALA A 70 -2.02 -12.67 7.00
N VAL A 71 -1.29 -12.38 8.09
CA VAL A 71 -1.17 -13.29 9.24
C VAL A 71 -2.53 -13.48 9.92
N GLU A 72 -3.27 -12.40 10.19
CA GLU A 72 -4.58 -12.51 10.86
C GLU A 72 -5.57 -13.35 10.03
N GLU A 73 -5.66 -13.09 8.72
CA GLU A 73 -6.60 -13.79 7.84
C GLU A 73 -6.23 -15.25 7.57
N THR A 74 -4.95 -15.61 7.68
CA THR A 74 -4.49 -17.00 7.40
C THR A 74 -4.33 -17.85 8.65
N VAL A 75 -3.85 -17.26 9.74
CA VAL A 75 -3.54 -17.98 10.99
C VAL A 75 -4.69 -17.84 12.01
N GLY A 76 -5.41 -16.71 11.99
CA GLY A 76 -6.55 -16.45 12.88
C GLY A 76 -7.56 -17.59 12.92
N PRO A 77 -8.09 -18.08 11.78
CA PRO A 77 -9.06 -19.16 11.78
C PRO A 77 -8.57 -20.44 12.47
N ALA A 78 -7.30 -20.80 12.30
CA ALA A 78 -6.69 -21.97 12.94
C ALA A 78 -6.56 -21.78 14.47
N LEU A 79 -6.25 -20.56 14.92
CA LEU A 79 -6.21 -20.23 16.34
C LEU A 79 -7.61 -20.24 16.98
N ASP A 80 -8.65 -19.81 16.26
CA ASP A 80 -10.05 -19.89 16.72
C ASP A 80 -10.52 -21.34 16.90
N GLU A 81 -10.14 -22.21 15.97
CA GLU A 81 -10.43 -23.64 16.06
C GLU A 81 -9.73 -24.27 17.27
N LEU A 82 -8.44 -23.96 17.47
CA LEU A 82 -7.67 -24.45 18.61
C LEU A 82 -8.25 -23.98 19.95
N GLU A 83 -8.66 -22.70 20.04
CA GLU A 83 -9.30 -22.17 21.24
C GLU A 83 -10.64 -22.87 21.52
N SER A 84 -11.42 -23.11 20.46
CA SER A 84 -12.69 -23.83 20.55
C SER A 84 -12.50 -25.27 21.05
N ALA A 85 -11.48 -25.98 20.55
CA ALA A 85 -11.11 -27.31 21.01
C ALA A 85 -10.64 -27.31 22.48
N ALA A 86 -9.81 -26.34 22.87
CA ALA A 86 -9.38 -26.18 24.26
C ALA A 86 -10.57 -25.93 25.21
N LYS A 87 -11.53 -25.09 24.81
CA LYS A 87 -12.77 -24.84 25.56
C LYS A 87 -13.66 -26.08 25.71
N GLN A 88 -13.67 -26.99 24.73
CA GLN A 88 -14.40 -28.26 24.82
C GLN A 88 -13.71 -29.22 25.79
N LEU A 89 -12.38 -29.36 25.69
CA LEU A 89 -11.58 -30.20 26.60
C LEU A 89 -11.73 -29.79 28.06
N ASN A 90 -11.66 -28.48 28.36
CA ASN A 90 -11.85 -27.97 29.71
C ASN A 90 -13.25 -28.24 30.29
N ARG A 91 -14.28 -28.29 29.43
CA ARG A 91 -15.66 -28.56 29.83
C ARG A 91 -15.92 -30.04 30.10
N ALA A 92 -15.14 -30.93 29.50
CA ALA A 92 -15.27 -32.38 29.67
C ALA A 92 -14.80 -32.90 31.05
N GLY A 93 -14.33 -32.01 31.96
CA GLY A 93 -14.00 -32.36 33.34
C GLY A 93 -12.73 -33.20 33.52
N GLY A 94 -11.87 -33.25 32.50
CA GLY A 94 -10.58 -33.96 32.55
C GLY A 94 -9.54 -33.28 33.45
N LEU A 95 -8.50 -34.03 33.81
CA LEU A 95 -7.40 -33.57 34.70
C LEU A 95 -6.47 -32.51 34.06
N ILE A 96 -6.67 -32.16 32.78
CA ILE A 96 -5.81 -31.26 32.03
C ILE A 96 -6.62 -30.01 31.65
N LYS A 97 -6.12 -28.84 32.06
CA LYS A 97 -6.68 -27.54 31.70
C LYS A 97 -5.78 -26.86 30.67
N MET A 98 -6.35 -26.41 29.56
CA MET A 98 -5.62 -25.73 28.49
C MET A 98 -6.25 -24.37 28.20
N SER A 99 -5.44 -23.33 28.03
CA SER A 99 -5.90 -22.00 27.65
C SER A 99 -5.08 -21.49 26.48
N VAL A 100 -5.77 -20.96 25.47
CA VAL A 100 -5.16 -20.28 24.34
C VAL A 100 -5.27 -18.78 24.57
N THR A 101 -4.17 -18.05 24.34
CA THR A 101 -4.14 -16.58 24.42
C THR A 101 -3.59 -16.06 23.11
N ARG A 102 -4.35 -15.18 22.45
CA ARG A 102 -3.86 -14.47 21.27
C ARG A 102 -3.00 -13.29 21.71
N SER A 103 -1.78 -13.25 21.22
CA SER A 103 -0.86 -12.13 21.39
C SER A 103 -0.72 -11.43 20.05
N GLY A 104 -1.71 -10.62 19.68
CA GLY A 104 -1.73 -9.88 18.43
C GLY A 104 -2.71 -8.71 18.54
N GLY A 105 -2.29 -7.54 18.06
CA GLY A 105 -3.18 -6.37 17.96
C GLY A 105 -3.82 -6.30 16.58
N THR A 106 -4.94 -5.59 16.46
CA THR A 106 -5.54 -5.28 15.16
C THR A 106 -4.50 -4.56 14.28
N PRO A 107 -4.24 -5.03 13.05
CA PRO A 107 -3.34 -4.34 12.13
C PRO A 107 -3.72 -2.86 11.98
N VAL A 108 -2.79 -1.96 12.27
CA VAL A 108 -3.02 -0.52 12.15
C VAL A 108 -2.78 -0.10 10.70
N ARG A 109 -3.82 0.40 10.05
CA ARG A 109 -3.71 0.93 8.70
C ARG A 109 -2.91 2.24 8.70
N PRO A 110 -1.93 2.42 7.80
CA PRO A 110 -1.24 3.71 7.64
C PRO A 110 -2.24 4.81 7.27
N LEU A 111 -2.15 5.97 7.92
CA LEU A 111 -3.00 7.12 7.61
C LEU A 111 -2.58 7.77 6.28
N ALA A 112 -3.55 8.29 5.53
CA ALA A 112 -3.26 9.20 4.44
C ALA A 112 -2.93 10.60 4.99
N SER A 113 -2.19 11.37 4.20
CA SER A 113 -1.77 12.75 4.51
C SER A 113 -1.96 13.62 3.27
N GLU A 114 -2.06 14.95 3.40
CA GLU A 114 -2.32 15.91 2.29
C GLU A 114 -1.14 16.86 1.99
N ASP A 115 0.06 16.45 2.36
CA ASP A 115 1.34 17.18 2.34
C ASP A 115 2.08 17.20 0.99
N MET A 116 1.40 16.91 -0.13
CA MET A 116 2.06 16.78 -1.44
C MET A 116 1.27 17.44 -2.55
N ARG A 117 1.97 18.16 -3.43
CA ARG A 117 1.40 18.86 -4.59
C ARG A 117 1.24 17.92 -5.78
N ARG A 118 0.15 18.08 -6.52
CA ARG A 118 -0.11 17.36 -7.77
C ARG A 118 0.77 17.85 -8.92
N VAL A 119 1.17 16.92 -9.77
CA VAL A 119 1.94 17.10 -10.98
C VAL A 119 1.29 16.28 -12.09
N ASP A 120 0.84 16.97 -13.13
CA ASP A 120 0.26 16.36 -14.33
C ASP A 120 1.30 16.25 -15.45
N PHE A 121 1.13 15.26 -16.32
CA PHE A 121 2.02 15.00 -17.46
C PHE A 121 1.27 15.08 -18.78
N LEU A 122 1.94 15.54 -19.84
CA LEU A 122 1.37 15.56 -21.18
C LEU A 122 1.37 14.17 -21.84
N CYS A 123 2.34 13.32 -21.49
CA CYS A 123 2.46 11.98 -22.05
C CYS A 123 1.42 11.01 -21.49
N HIS A 124 1.13 11.08 -20.19
CA HIS A 124 0.14 10.26 -19.50
C HIS A 124 -0.72 11.15 -18.58
N PRO A 125 -1.71 11.89 -19.13
CA PRO A 125 -2.54 12.82 -18.34
C PRO A 125 -3.41 12.15 -17.27
N GLU A 126 -3.75 10.88 -17.49
CA GLU A 126 -4.55 10.06 -16.56
C GLU A 126 -3.71 9.46 -15.42
N GLU A 127 -2.37 9.59 -15.48
CA GLU A 127 -1.44 9.09 -14.45
C GLU A 127 -0.66 10.24 -13.78
N PRO A 128 -1.36 11.18 -13.13
CA PRO A 128 -0.73 12.23 -12.35
C PRO A 128 0.00 11.63 -11.13
N VAL A 129 0.97 12.38 -10.62
CA VAL A 129 1.66 12.05 -9.37
C VAL A 129 1.58 13.20 -8.39
N LYS A 130 1.76 12.93 -7.10
CA LYS A 130 1.99 13.95 -6.09
C LYS A 130 3.41 13.83 -5.54
N VAL A 131 4.10 14.96 -5.44
CA VAL A 131 5.46 15.08 -4.88
C VAL A 131 5.47 16.08 -3.73
N VAL A 132 6.50 16.04 -2.89
CA VAL A 132 6.66 17.01 -1.80
C VAL A 132 6.68 18.44 -2.34
N GLU A 133 6.07 19.38 -1.60
CA GLU A 133 5.89 20.74 -2.08
C GLU A 133 7.22 21.44 -2.40
N GLU A 134 8.24 21.19 -1.58
CA GLU A 134 9.58 21.79 -1.66
C GLU A 134 10.44 21.18 -2.78
N TRP A 135 9.92 20.23 -3.57
CA TRP A 135 10.68 19.66 -4.68
C TRP A 135 10.76 20.62 -5.87
N GLU A 136 11.97 21.15 -6.08
CA GLU A 136 12.32 22.03 -7.20
C GLU A 136 12.96 21.29 -8.40
N GLY A 137 13.26 20.00 -8.24
CA GLY A 137 13.87 19.20 -9.29
C GLY A 137 12.89 18.80 -10.41
N PRO A 138 13.40 18.18 -11.48
CA PRO A 138 12.55 17.58 -12.51
C PRO A 138 11.70 16.45 -11.91
N VAL A 139 10.52 16.21 -12.49
CA VAL A 139 9.63 15.11 -12.08
C VAL A 139 9.42 14.20 -13.28
N HIS A 140 9.67 12.91 -13.09
CA HIS A 140 9.52 11.85 -14.08
C HIS A 140 8.09 11.31 -14.09
N CYS A 141 7.55 11.07 -15.29
CA CYS A 141 6.30 10.35 -15.48
C CYS A 141 6.42 8.93 -14.92
N LEU A 142 5.41 8.51 -14.16
CA LEU A 142 5.32 7.18 -13.54
C LEU A 142 5.35 6.05 -14.57
N THR A 143 4.85 6.29 -15.78
CA THR A 143 4.65 5.29 -16.83
C THR A 143 5.82 5.18 -17.81
N CYS A 144 6.32 6.33 -18.31
CA CYS A 144 7.34 6.35 -19.37
C CYS A 144 8.65 7.06 -18.98
N GLY A 145 8.71 7.69 -17.81
CA GLY A 145 9.89 8.41 -17.34
C GLY A 145 10.14 9.78 -17.97
N GLU A 146 9.27 10.24 -18.88
CA GLU A 146 9.37 11.56 -19.48
C GLU A 146 9.26 12.67 -18.42
N LEU A 147 10.07 13.70 -18.56
CA LEU A 147 10.13 14.79 -17.60
C LEU A 147 8.99 15.78 -17.79
N THR A 148 8.52 16.35 -16.70
CA THR A 148 7.69 17.56 -16.78
C THR A 148 8.45 18.65 -17.52
N SER A 149 7.90 19.09 -18.64
CA SER A 149 8.37 20.27 -19.35
C SER A 149 8.15 21.49 -18.45
N HIS A 150 9.21 21.93 -17.76
CA HIS A 150 9.36 23.13 -16.94
C HIS A 150 8.07 23.75 -16.34
N GLY A 151 7.90 23.59 -15.03
CA GLY A 151 7.04 24.44 -14.22
C GLY A 151 5.55 24.12 -14.32
N GLY A 152 5.17 22.88 -13.96
CA GLY A 152 3.76 22.54 -13.73
C GLY A 152 3.19 23.42 -12.62
N THR A 153 2.44 24.45 -13.00
CA THR A 153 1.65 25.27 -12.08
C THR A 153 0.63 24.37 -11.40
N ALA A 154 0.70 24.27 -10.07
CA ALA A 154 -0.40 23.77 -9.27
C ALA A 154 -1.66 24.56 -9.62
N ARG A 155 -2.70 23.87 -10.09
CA ARG A 155 -4.05 24.40 -10.19
C ARG A 155 -4.94 23.64 -9.21
#